data_AF-A0A357M6K5-F1
#
_entry.id   AF-A0A357M6K5-F1
#
_cell.length_a   1.000
_cell.length_b   1.000
_cell.length_c   1.000
_cell.angle_alpha   90.00
_cell.angle_beta   90.00
_cell.angle_gamma   90.00
#
_symmetry.space_group_name_H-M   'P 1'
#
loop_
_entity.id
_entity.type
_entity.pdbx_description
1 polymer ?
#
loop_
_entity_poly.entity_id
_entity_poly.type
_entity_poly.pdbx_seq_one_letter_code
_entity_poly.pdbx_strand_id
1 'polypeptide(L)'
;MKKIVTSKFFVLGLAIFMVISILGTSLAPAGTIFAEASVSAGLDESSDSAAQAERINVADATYTAAEFILKGGVQSDWQAIGLAQAGYKLPAGYRLALEKKVKDAEGNFASVTDYARIVLAVRAVGADPTNFAGSGTTPGYNLIEKIYNHDKISGQTLNNPVYALLALDSGKYNIPYHAKWTADKLIAEILSKQNQDGGFALTTGASEPDMTAIALTALAAHKRNPEAYTAGLQAVSWLSNAQDS
;
A
#
# COMPACT_ATOMS: atom_id res chain seq x y z
N MET A 1 43.35 -9.54 22.67
CA MET A 1 42.07 -10.26 22.81
C MET A 1 41.01 -9.50 22.02
N LYS A 2 40.68 -9.95 20.81
CA LYS A 2 39.65 -9.34 19.94
C LYS A 2 38.27 -9.82 20.39
N LYS A 3 37.39 -8.92 20.85
CA LYS A 3 35.97 -9.23 21.03
C LYS A 3 35.27 -9.03 19.69
N ILE A 4 34.79 -10.13 19.11
CA ILE A 4 33.89 -10.14 17.96
C ILE A 4 32.50 -9.81 18.49
N VAL A 5 31.97 -8.64 18.16
CA VAL A 5 30.57 -8.30 18.43
C VAL A 5 29.74 -8.85 17.28
N THR A 6 28.89 -9.83 17.58
CA THR A 6 28.04 -10.54 16.62
C THR A 6 26.86 -9.67 16.16
N SER A 7 26.65 -9.67 14.85
CA SER A 7 25.65 -8.93 14.05
C SER A 7 24.17 -9.27 14.32
N LYS A 8 23.80 -9.67 15.53
CA LYS A 8 22.40 -10.04 15.86
C LYS A 8 21.57 -8.92 16.49
N PHE A 9 22.18 -7.79 16.85
CA PHE A 9 21.46 -6.66 17.45
C PHE A 9 20.92 -5.63 16.45
N PHE A 10 21.35 -5.66 15.18
CA PHE A 10 20.84 -4.72 14.17
C PHE A 10 19.53 -5.19 13.50
N VAL A 11 19.22 -6.48 13.56
CA VAL A 11 18.03 -7.07 12.93
C VAL A 11 16.76 -6.88 13.77
N LEU A 12 16.88 -6.56 15.06
CA LEU A 12 15.72 -6.39 15.95
C LEU A 12 15.15 -4.95 15.97
N GLY A 13 15.92 -3.95 15.53
CA GLY A 13 15.50 -2.55 15.49
C GLY A 13 14.57 -2.21 14.31
N LEU A 14 14.69 -2.92 13.19
CA LEU A 14 13.91 -2.67 11.98
C LEU A 14 12.51 -3.30 12.02
N ALA A 15 12.35 -4.41 12.75
CA ALA A 15 11.08 -5.13 12.87
C ALA A 15 10.06 -4.45 13.80
N ILE A 16 10.52 -3.58 14.71
CA ILE A 16 9.62 -2.85 15.63
C ILE A 16 9.07 -1.56 14.98
N PHE A 17 9.77 -0.98 14.00
CA PHE A 17 9.29 0.20 13.27
C PHE A 17 8.23 -0.09 12.21
N MET A 18 8.08 -1.34 11.74
CA MET A 18 6.99 -1.74 10.85
C MET A 18 5.64 -1.93 11.55
N VAL A 19 5.59 -1.95 12.89
CA VAL A 19 4.35 -2.14 13.66
C VAL A 19 3.71 -0.80 14.04
N ILE A 20 4.47 0.30 14.07
CA ILE A 20 3.98 1.62 14.51
C ILE A 20 3.16 2.33 13.41
N SER A 21 3.27 1.91 12.14
CA SER A 21 2.47 2.50 11.04
C SER A 21 1.02 2.00 10.97
N ILE A 22 0.63 1.00 11.79
CA ILE A 22 -0.71 0.37 11.73
C ILE A 22 -1.67 0.90 12.82
N LEU A 23 -1.19 1.74 13.73
CA LEU A 23 -2.06 2.44 14.69
C LEU A 23 -2.05 3.94 14.39
N GLY A 24 -3.08 4.36 13.66
CA GLY A 24 -3.35 5.76 13.34
C GLY A 24 -3.52 6.64 14.58
N THR A 25 -2.40 7.11 15.11
CA THR A 25 -2.30 8.35 15.87
C THR A 25 -1.19 9.17 15.25
N SER A 26 -1.55 9.97 14.24
CA SER A 26 -0.69 11.06 13.77
C SER A 26 -0.65 12.12 14.86
N LEU A 27 0.30 12.01 15.78
CA LEU A 27 0.84 13.17 16.47
C LEU A 27 2.05 13.65 15.67
N ALA A 28 1.77 14.23 14.51
CA ALA A 28 2.62 15.24 13.92
C ALA A 28 1.75 16.50 13.78
N PRO A 29 1.99 17.56 14.57
CA PRO A 29 1.24 18.79 14.42
C PRO A 29 1.63 19.44 13.09
N ALA A 30 0.64 20.10 12.49
CA ALA A 30 0.83 20.99 11.36
C ALA A 30 1.95 22.00 11.66
N GLY A 31 2.87 22.17 10.71
CA GLY A 31 3.76 23.32 10.54
C GLY A 31 4.41 23.86 11.81
N THR A 32 5.64 23.46 12.09
CA THR A 32 6.67 24.30 12.72
C THR A 32 8.00 23.55 12.68
N ILE A 33 8.87 23.94 11.75
CA ILE A 33 10.30 23.65 11.85
C ILE A 33 10.83 24.58 12.94
N PHE A 34 11.18 24.02 14.10
CA PHE A 34 12.17 24.65 14.97
C PHE A 34 13.50 23.94 14.75
N ALA A 35 14.40 24.66 14.08
CA ALA A 35 15.82 24.41 14.19
C ALA A 35 16.22 24.63 15.66
N GLU A 36 16.66 23.58 16.34
CA GLU A 36 17.48 23.72 17.52
C GLU A 36 18.91 23.32 17.16
N ALA A 37 19.71 24.35 16.86
CA ALA A 37 21.14 24.26 16.85
C ALA A 37 21.61 24.00 18.28
N SER A 38 22.00 22.76 18.59
CA SER A 38 22.90 22.51 19.71
C SER A 38 24.34 22.68 19.21
N VAL A 39 24.85 23.88 19.44
CA VAL A 39 26.27 24.21 19.31
C VAL A 39 27.03 23.41 20.38
N SER A 40 27.82 22.44 19.96
CA SER A 40 28.89 21.84 20.76
C SER A 40 30.21 22.26 20.14
N ALA A 41 30.91 23.17 20.81
CA ALA A 41 32.19 23.73 20.41
C ALA A 41 33.36 22.75 20.64
N GLY A 42 34.27 22.68 19.65
CA GLY A 42 35.69 22.26 19.74
C GLY A 42 35.93 20.76 19.90
N LEU A 43 36.87 20.11 19.21
CA LEU A 43 38.20 20.55 18.79
C LEU A 43 38.68 19.82 17.51
N ASP A 44 39.47 20.56 16.73
CA ASP A 44 40.33 20.24 15.59
C ASP A 44 40.89 18.79 15.49
N GLU A 45 40.86 18.18 14.29
CA GLU A 45 41.96 18.26 13.30
C GLU A 45 41.76 17.25 12.13
N SER A 46 42.30 17.65 10.98
CA SER A 46 42.62 16.88 9.76
C SER A 46 41.51 16.71 8.71
N SER A 47 41.71 17.49 7.66
CA SER A 47 41.11 17.44 6.34
C SER A 47 41.26 16.07 5.68
N ASP A 48 40.12 15.44 5.38
CA ASP A 48 40.03 14.55 4.22
C ASP A 48 38.80 14.95 3.41
N SER A 49 39.08 15.66 2.32
CA SER A 49 38.13 16.08 1.30
C SER A 49 37.77 14.87 0.43
N ALA A 50 37.05 13.92 0.99
CA ALA A 50 36.32 12.92 0.23
C ALA A 50 34.85 13.35 0.24
N ALA A 51 34.29 13.63 -0.94
CA ALA A 51 32.87 13.89 -1.11
C ALA A 51 32.07 12.77 -0.46
N GLN A 52 31.54 13.05 0.73
CA GLN A 52 30.65 12.14 1.45
C GLN A 52 29.37 12.13 0.63
N ALA A 53 29.18 11.10 -0.20
CA ALA A 53 27.92 10.91 -0.92
C ALA A 53 26.80 11.01 0.12
N GLU A 54 25.97 12.05 -0.02
CA GLU A 54 24.89 12.33 0.91
C GLU A 54 24.05 11.07 1.04
N ARG A 55 24.06 10.45 2.22
CA ARG A 55 23.30 9.22 2.46
C ARG A 55 21.83 9.62 2.48
N ILE A 56 21.18 9.55 1.32
CA ILE A 56 19.74 9.79 1.21
C ILE A 56 19.04 8.72 2.07
N ASN A 57 18.36 9.16 3.11
CA ASN A 57 17.47 8.30 3.88
C ASN A 57 16.22 8.00 3.04
N VAL A 58 15.68 6.78 3.17
CA VAL A 58 14.44 6.34 2.51
C VAL A 58 13.28 7.29 2.80
N ALA A 59 13.20 7.83 4.02
CA ALA A 59 12.17 8.81 4.38
C ALA A 59 12.29 10.08 3.54
N ASP A 60 13.49 10.66 3.44
CA ASP A 60 13.74 11.88 2.68
C ASP A 60 13.49 11.67 1.18
N ALA A 61 13.92 10.52 0.64
CA ALA A 61 13.63 10.13 -0.74
C ALA A 61 12.11 10.05 -1.01
N THR A 62 11.36 9.46 -0.07
CA THR A 62 9.91 9.29 -0.17
C THR A 62 9.20 10.65 -0.19
N TYR A 63 9.55 11.54 0.74
CA TYR A 63 8.95 12.87 0.81
C TYR A 63 9.35 13.75 -0.38
N THR A 64 10.61 13.67 -0.83
CA THR A 64 11.07 14.37 -2.05
C THR A 64 10.29 13.92 -3.28
N ALA A 65 10.07 12.61 -3.44
CA ALA A 65 9.26 12.08 -4.52
C ALA A 65 7.80 12.55 -4.45
N ALA A 66 7.20 12.58 -3.25
CA ALA A 66 5.86 13.08 -3.04
C ALA A 66 5.72 14.57 -3.44
N GLU A 67 6.65 15.41 -3.03
CA GLU A 67 6.67 16.83 -3.38
C GLU A 67 6.86 17.05 -4.89
N PHE A 68 7.72 16.26 -5.53
CA PHE A 68 7.90 16.30 -6.97
C PHE A 68 6.59 15.98 -7.72
N ILE A 69 5.87 14.94 -7.30
CA ILE A 69 4.56 14.59 -7.88
C ILE A 69 3.55 15.72 -7.68
N LEU A 70 3.48 16.31 -6.49
CA LEU A 70 2.55 17.40 -6.21
C LEU A 70 2.82 18.63 -7.08
N LYS A 71 4.09 18.97 -7.30
CA LYS A 71 4.50 20.08 -8.17
C LYS A 71 4.14 19.83 -9.64
N GLY A 72 4.25 18.59 -10.10
CA GLY A 72 3.88 18.17 -11.47
C GLY A 72 2.38 17.92 -11.66
N GLY A 73 1.59 17.93 -10.59
CA GLY A 73 0.20 17.50 -10.58
C GLY A 73 0.06 15.98 -10.55
N VAL A 74 -0.99 15.51 -9.87
CA VAL A 74 -1.29 14.07 -9.72
C VAL A 74 -1.83 13.50 -11.03
N GLN A 75 -1.05 12.64 -11.69
CA GLN A 75 -1.32 12.09 -13.02
C GLN A 75 -1.96 10.69 -12.99
N SER A 76 -1.95 9.99 -11.85
CA SER A 76 -2.53 8.65 -11.76
C SER A 76 -3.15 8.35 -10.40
N ASP A 77 -4.04 7.36 -10.38
CA ASP A 77 -4.66 6.86 -9.15
C ASP A 77 -3.60 6.29 -8.18
N TRP A 78 -2.54 5.68 -8.69
CA TRP A 78 -1.45 5.16 -7.87
C TRP A 78 -0.63 6.27 -7.20
N GLN A 79 -0.37 7.37 -7.91
CA GLN A 79 0.25 8.55 -7.31
C GLN A 79 -0.64 9.15 -6.22
N ALA A 80 -1.94 9.23 -6.46
CA ALA A 80 -2.89 9.74 -5.48
C ALA A 80 -2.90 8.88 -4.20
N ILE A 81 -2.95 7.55 -4.35
CA ILE A 81 -2.91 6.60 -3.23
C ILE A 81 -1.59 6.74 -2.45
N GLY A 82 -0.46 6.77 -3.15
CA GLY A 82 0.86 6.91 -2.54
C GLY A 82 1.02 8.22 -1.76
N LEU A 83 0.58 9.35 -2.32
CA LEU A 83 0.59 10.64 -1.65
C LEU A 83 -0.27 10.65 -0.38
N ALA A 84 -1.49 10.10 -0.45
CA ALA A 84 -2.37 10.02 0.70
C ALA A 84 -1.79 9.14 1.82
N GLN A 85 -1.17 8.00 1.47
CA GLN A 85 -0.48 7.13 2.42
C GLN A 85 0.75 7.81 3.04
N ALA A 86 1.43 8.68 2.30
CA ALA A 86 2.52 9.52 2.81
C ALA A 86 2.03 10.71 3.67
N GLY A 87 0.71 10.86 3.89
CA GLY A 87 0.12 11.89 4.74
C GLY A 87 -0.20 13.21 4.02
N TYR A 88 -0.07 13.27 2.69
CA TYR A 88 -0.39 14.48 1.93
C TYR A 88 -1.89 14.58 1.63
N LYS A 89 -2.39 15.82 1.62
CA LYS A 89 -3.70 16.13 1.07
C LYS A 89 -3.63 16.19 -0.45
N LEU A 90 -4.56 15.50 -1.11
CA LEU A 90 -4.66 15.52 -2.56
C LEU A 90 -5.28 16.83 -3.06
N PRO A 91 -4.83 17.36 -4.22
CA PRO A 91 -5.46 18.53 -4.84
C PRO A 91 -6.93 18.27 -5.17
N ALA A 92 -7.80 19.26 -4.93
CA ALA A 92 -9.24 19.15 -5.20
C ALA A 92 -9.55 18.78 -6.67
N GLY A 93 -8.72 19.22 -7.62
CA GLY A 93 -8.84 18.88 -9.04
C GLY A 93 -8.77 17.37 -9.30
N TYR A 94 -7.95 16.62 -8.55
CA TYR A 94 -7.86 15.17 -8.69
C TYR A 94 -9.18 14.50 -8.30
N ARG A 95 -9.78 14.91 -7.17
CA ARG A 95 -11.08 14.41 -6.74
C ARG A 95 -12.17 14.69 -7.78
N LEU A 96 -12.22 15.90 -8.34
CA LEU A 96 -13.20 16.26 -9.37
C LEU A 96 -13.02 15.40 -10.64
N ALA A 97 -11.78 15.16 -11.06
CA ALA A 97 -11.49 14.28 -12.19
C ALA A 97 -11.90 12.83 -11.91
N LEU A 98 -11.68 12.34 -10.69
CA LEU A 98 -12.09 11.00 -10.27
C LEU A 98 -13.62 10.85 -10.23
N GLU A 99 -14.33 11.84 -9.69
CA GLU A 99 -15.81 11.88 -9.71
C GLU A 99 -16.34 11.90 -11.16
N LYS A 100 -15.73 12.71 -12.04
CA LYS A 100 -16.09 12.75 -13.47
C LYS A 100 -15.88 11.41 -14.14
N LYS A 101 -14.72 10.76 -13.93
CA LYS A 101 -14.41 9.43 -14.47
C LYS A 101 -15.46 8.39 -14.08
N VAL A 102 -15.89 8.38 -12.82
CA VAL A 102 -16.92 7.44 -12.34
C VAL A 102 -18.29 7.75 -12.92
N LYS A 103 -18.67 9.04 -13.03
CA LYS A 103 -19.92 9.48 -13.67
C LYS A 103 -19.98 9.14 -15.15
N ASP A 104 -18.93 9.45 -15.91
CA ASP A 104 -18.85 9.19 -17.35
C ASP A 104 -18.95 7.69 -17.66
N ALA A 105 -18.45 6.84 -16.75
CA ALA A 105 -18.54 5.38 -16.84
C ALA A 105 -19.85 4.81 -16.28
N GLU A 106 -20.74 5.66 -15.74
CA GLU A 106 -21.94 5.26 -15.00
C GLU A 106 -21.65 4.22 -13.90
N GLY A 107 -20.48 4.34 -13.26
CA GLY A 107 -20.00 3.39 -12.25
C GLY A 107 -19.71 1.99 -12.80
N ASN A 108 -19.57 1.81 -14.11
CA ASN A 108 -19.29 0.53 -14.75
C ASN A 108 -17.86 0.50 -15.33
N PHE A 109 -17.05 -0.43 -14.83
CA PHE A 109 -15.69 -0.70 -15.31
C PHE A 109 -15.56 -2.15 -15.77
N ALA A 110 -14.62 -2.40 -16.67
CA ALA A 110 -14.48 -3.71 -17.34
C ALA A 110 -13.85 -4.79 -16.46
N SER A 111 -13.00 -4.40 -15.50
CA SER A 111 -12.21 -5.31 -14.68
C SER A 111 -12.39 -5.03 -13.19
N VAL A 112 -12.26 -6.08 -12.37
CA VAL A 112 -12.27 -5.92 -10.90
C VAL A 112 -11.09 -5.09 -10.41
N THR A 113 -9.95 -5.14 -11.11
CA THR A 113 -8.76 -4.36 -10.76
C THR A 113 -8.96 -2.87 -11.04
N ASP A 114 -9.76 -2.49 -12.05
CA ASP A 114 -10.20 -1.10 -12.23
C ASP A 114 -11.08 -0.63 -11.08
N TYR A 115 -12.09 -1.43 -10.70
CA TYR A 115 -12.91 -1.11 -9.54
C TYR A 115 -12.05 -0.97 -8.28
N ALA A 116 -11.17 -1.92 -8.00
CA ALA A 116 -10.31 -1.91 -6.83
C ALA A 116 -9.39 -0.67 -6.79
N ARG A 117 -8.72 -0.35 -7.90
CA ARG A 117 -7.88 0.84 -8.02
C ARG A 117 -8.67 2.13 -7.77
N ILE A 118 -9.87 2.23 -8.32
CA ILE A 118 -10.74 3.40 -8.12
C ILE A 118 -11.23 3.47 -6.68
N VAL A 119 -11.64 2.36 -6.07
CA VAL A 119 -12.03 2.31 -4.65
C VAL A 119 -10.90 2.82 -3.75
N LEU A 120 -9.67 2.35 -3.98
CA LEU A 120 -8.51 2.81 -3.21
C LEU A 120 -8.25 4.32 -3.41
N ALA A 121 -8.41 4.84 -4.63
CA ALA A 121 -8.30 6.26 -4.92
C ALA A 121 -9.43 7.10 -4.28
N VAL A 122 -10.67 6.59 -4.27
CA VAL A 122 -11.81 7.21 -3.59
C VAL A 122 -11.53 7.34 -2.09
N ARG A 123 -10.94 6.31 -1.49
CA ARG A 123 -10.50 6.35 -0.08
C ARG A 123 -9.34 7.32 0.13
N ALA A 124 -8.39 7.40 -0.80
CA ALA A 124 -7.28 8.35 -0.75
C ALA A 124 -7.76 9.82 -0.74
N VAL A 125 -8.85 10.15 -1.43
CA VAL A 125 -9.47 11.49 -1.38
C VAL A 125 -10.44 11.67 -0.20
N GLY A 126 -10.51 10.70 0.72
CA GLY A 126 -11.35 10.76 1.92
C GLY A 126 -12.84 10.56 1.67
N ALA A 127 -13.24 9.98 0.53
CA ALA A 127 -14.63 9.76 0.17
C ALA A 127 -15.08 8.30 0.43
N ASP A 128 -16.40 8.07 0.33
CA ASP A 128 -17.03 6.78 0.54
C ASP A 128 -17.28 6.05 -0.82
N PRO A 129 -16.62 4.91 -1.08
CA PRO A 129 -16.80 4.17 -2.32
C PRO A 129 -18.13 3.40 -2.41
N THR A 130 -18.93 3.35 -1.34
CA THR A 130 -20.27 2.75 -1.37
C THR A 130 -21.34 3.71 -1.91
N ASN A 131 -21.01 5.01 -2.00
CA ASN A 131 -21.89 6.06 -2.51
C ASN A 131 -21.06 7.19 -3.15
N PHE A 132 -20.27 6.87 -4.16
CA PHE A 132 -19.34 7.83 -4.76
C PHE A 132 -19.93 8.54 -5.99
N ALA A 133 -19.49 9.77 -6.23
CA ALA A 133 -19.89 10.59 -7.39
C ALA A 133 -21.41 10.83 -7.53
N GLY A 134 -22.17 10.72 -6.43
CA GLY A 134 -23.55 11.19 -6.35
C GLY A 134 -23.65 12.72 -6.24
N SER A 135 -24.87 13.20 -6.07
CA SER A 135 -25.19 14.57 -5.68
C SER A 135 -26.22 14.53 -4.54
N GLY A 136 -26.54 15.67 -3.92
CA GLY A 136 -27.59 15.73 -2.90
C GLY A 136 -28.97 15.22 -3.36
N THR A 137 -29.19 15.12 -4.68
CA THR A 137 -30.43 14.64 -5.29
C THR A 137 -30.26 13.40 -6.17
N THR A 138 -29.03 12.96 -6.41
CA THR A 138 -28.71 11.82 -7.29
C THR A 138 -27.91 10.79 -6.50
N PRO A 139 -28.39 9.55 -6.35
CA PRO A 139 -27.62 8.49 -5.71
C PRO A 139 -26.24 8.34 -6.37
N GLY A 140 -25.21 8.09 -5.56
CA GLY A 140 -23.89 7.75 -6.06
C GLY A 140 -23.80 6.28 -6.47
N TYR A 141 -22.62 5.90 -6.94
CA TYR A 141 -22.30 4.55 -7.36
C TYR A 141 -21.68 3.78 -6.19
N ASN A 142 -22.17 2.56 -5.98
CA ASN A 142 -21.59 1.62 -5.02
C ASN A 142 -20.53 0.77 -5.72
N LEU A 143 -19.28 1.21 -5.65
CA LEU A 143 -18.15 0.53 -6.29
C LEU A 143 -17.71 -0.73 -5.53
N ILE A 144 -18.00 -0.79 -4.22
CA ILE A 144 -17.76 -1.99 -3.40
C ILE A 144 -18.68 -3.14 -3.83
N GLU A 145 -19.94 -2.84 -4.14
CA GLU A 145 -20.91 -3.80 -4.66
C GLU A 145 -20.45 -4.43 -5.97
N LYS A 146 -19.87 -3.62 -6.86
CA LYS A 146 -19.31 -4.10 -8.12
C LYS A 146 -18.15 -5.07 -7.94
N ILE A 147 -17.38 -4.96 -6.86
CA ILE A 147 -16.28 -5.89 -6.54
C ILE A 147 -16.83 -7.21 -6.00
N TYR A 148 -17.67 -7.18 -4.96
CA TYR A 148 -18.11 -8.42 -4.31
C TYR A 148 -19.09 -9.25 -5.17
N ASN A 149 -19.72 -8.63 -6.19
CA ASN A 149 -20.58 -9.30 -7.17
C ASN A 149 -19.89 -9.58 -8.52
N HIS A 150 -18.60 -9.27 -8.68
CA HIS A 150 -17.89 -9.43 -9.95
C HIS A 150 -17.81 -10.89 -10.40
N ASP A 151 -18.13 -11.16 -11.66
CA ASP A 151 -18.17 -12.53 -12.20
C ASP A 151 -16.79 -13.12 -12.48
N LYS A 152 -15.81 -12.27 -12.76
CA LYS A 152 -14.48 -12.67 -13.27
C LYS A 152 -13.38 -12.31 -12.29
N ILE A 153 -13.28 -13.05 -11.19
CA ILE A 153 -12.12 -12.98 -10.28
C ILE A 153 -11.38 -14.32 -10.27
N SER A 154 -12.09 -15.43 -10.12
CA SER A 154 -11.50 -16.78 -10.22
C SER A 154 -11.02 -17.09 -11.62
N GLY A 155 -9.96 -17.88 -11.74
CA GLY A 155 -9.37 -18.29 -13.01
C GLY A 155 -8.72 -17.15 -13.80
N GLN A 156 -8.50 -16.00 -13.15
CA GLN A 156 -7.75 -14.86 -13.69
C GLN A 156 -6.37 -14.76 -13.04
N THR A 157 -5.59 -13.76 -13.45
CA THR A 157 -4.30 -13.45 -12.84
C THR A 157 -4.44 -13.11 -11.36
N LEU A 158 -3.38 -13.34 -10.58
CA LEU A 158 -3.35 -13.13 -9.13
C LEU A 158 -3.76 -11.69 -8.71
N ASN A 159 -3.53 -10.70 -9.56
CA ASN A 159 -3.97 -9.32 -9.32
C ASN A 159 -5.46 -9.20 -9.01
N ASN A 160 -6.31 -10.02 -9.62
CA ASN A 160 -7.77 -9.90 -9.47
C ASN A 160 -8.21 -10.11 -8.01
N PRO A 161 -7.93 -11.27 -7.37
CA PRO A 161 -8.31 -11.47 -5.98
C PRO A 161 -7.50 -10.59 -5.00
N VAL A 162 -6.22 -10.30 -5.29
CA VAL A 162 -5.39 -9.45 -4.42
C VAL A 162 -5.92 -8.03 -4.32
N TYR A 163 -6.16 -7.36 -5.45
CA TYR A 163 -6.65 -5.98 -5.43
C TYR A 163 -8.12 -5.91 -4.98
N ALA A 164 -8.94 -6.92 -5.27
CA ALA A 164 -10.28 -7.01 -4.71
C ALA A 164 -10.24 -7.05 -3.18
N LEU A 165 -9.36 -7.87 -2.58
CA LEU A 165 -9.22 -7.95 -1.12
C LEU A 165 -8.77 -6.62 -0.52
N LEU A 166 -7.72 -6.00 -1.08
CA LEU A 166 -7.24 -4.68 -0.65
C LEU A 166 -8.34 -3.61 -0.70
N ALA A 167 -9.17 -3.63 -1.75
CA ALA A 167 -10.27 -2.69 -1.89
C ALA A 167 -11.38 -2.95 -0.86
N LEU A 168 -11.75 -4.20 -0.58
CA LEU A 168 -12.72 -4.53 0.46
C LEU A 168 -12.20 -4.21 1.88
N ASP A 169 -10.89 -4.32 2.11
CA ASP A 169 -10.27 -4.02 3.40
C ASP A 169 -9.98 -2.52 3.62
N SER A 170 -10.12 -1.70 2.57
CA SER A 170 -9.83 -0.26 2.61
C SER A 170 -10.77 0.57 3.52
N GLY A 171 -11.81 -0.08 4.04
CA GLY A 171 -12.82 0.53 4.91
C GLY A 171 -13.67 -0.53 5.59
N LYS A 172 -14.70 -0.09 6.32
CA LYS A 172 -15.67 -0.98 6.95
C LYS A 172 -16.94 -0.98 6.11
N TYR A 173 -17.07 -1.97 5.24
CA TYR A 173 -18.22 -2.10 4.35
C TYR A 173 -19.13 -3.24 4.79
N ASN A 174 -20.43 -3.07 4.56
CA ASN A 174 -21.40 -4.15 4.77
C ASN A 174 -21.43 -5.05 3.53
N ILE A 175 -20.75 -6.19 3.60
CA ILE A 175 -20.75 -7.20 2.53
C ILE A 175 -21.87 -8.21 2.83
N PRO A 176 -22.86 -8.38 1.95
CA PRO A 176 -23.99 -9.27 2.22
C PRO A 176 -23.55 -10.74 2.22
N TYR A 177 -24.27 -11.58 2.98
CA TYR A 177 -23.97 -13.02 3.07
C TYR A 177 -24.03 -13.76 1.72
N HIS A 178 -24.81 -13.24 0.77
CA HIS A 178 -24.97 -13.79 -0.58
C HIS A 178 -23.96 -13.21 -1.58
N ALA A 179 -22.98 -12.42 -1.13
CA ALA A 179 -21.91 -11.93 -1.99
C ALA A 179 -21.16 -13.09 -2.64
N LYS A 180 -20.86 -12.95 -3.94
CA LYS A 180 -20.06 -13.93 -4.67
C LYS A 180 -18.66 -14.01 -4.07
N TRP A 181 -18.09 -12.86 -3.68
CA TRP A 181 -16.76 -12.73 -3.11
C TRP A 181 -16.81 -12.13 -1.71
N THR A 182 -16.35 -12.90 -0.73
CA THR A 182 -16.07 -12.45 0.65
C THR A 182 -14.56 -12.38 0.84
N ALA A 183 -14.10 -11.73 1.92
CA ALA A 183 -12.67 -11.71 2.28
C ALA A 183 -12.09 -13.14 2.33
N ASP A 184 -12.78 -14.09 2.98
CA ASP A 184 -12.35 -15.49 3.06
C ASP A 184 -12.22 -16.16 1.68
N LYS A 185 -13.16 -15.93 0.76
CA LYS A 185 -13.09 -16.48 -0.61
C LYS A 185 -11.94 -15.89 -1.40
N LEU A 186 -11.68 -14.58 -1.24
CA LEU A 186 -10.55 -13.91 -1.89
C LEU A 186 -9.21 -14.40 -1.33
N ILE A 187 -9.10 -14.56 -0.01
CA ILE A 187 -7.93 -15.16 0.64
C ILE A 187 -7.70 -16.57 0.08
N ALA A 188 -8.72 -17.42 0.03
CA ALA A 188 -8.58 -18.77 -0.52
C ALA A 188 -8.10 -18.76 -1.99
N GLU A 189 -8.63 -17.86 -2.82
CA GLU A 189 -8.19 -17.71 -4.22
C GLU A 189 -6.73 -17.23 -4.33
N ILE A 190 -6.28 -16.34 -3.44
CA ILE A 190 -4.87 -15.90 -3.35
C ILE A 190 -3.99 -17.07 -2.93
N LEU A 191 -4.34 -17.77 -1.85
CA LEU A 191 -3.57 -18.89 -1.32
C LEU A 191 -3.43 -20.03 -2.33
N SER A 192 -4.45 -20.27 -3.16
CA SER A 192 -4.40 -21.27 -4.24
C SER A 192 -3.32 -20.99 -5.31
N LYS A 193 -2.78 -19.76 -5.35
CA LYS A 193 -1.77 -19.29 -6.31
C LYS A 193 -0.38 -19.12 -5.70
N GLN A 194 -0.21 -19.45 -4.41
CA GLN A 194 1.12 -19.41 -3.80
C GLN A 194 1.96 -20.56 -4.35
N ASN A 195 3.19 -20.26 -4.76
CA ASN A 195 4.15 -21.26 -5.19
C ASN A 195 4.70 -22.05 -3.99
N GLN A 196 5.27 -23.23 -4.26
CA GLN A 196 5.87 -24.07 -3.21
C GLN A 196 7.03 -23.40 -2.48
N ASP A 197 7.71 -22.43 -3.12
CA ASP A 197 8.78 -21.64 -2.52
C ASP A 197 8.28 -20.50 -1.61
N GLY A 198 6.96 -20.33 -1.49
CA GLY A 198 6.33 -19.30 -0.66
C GLY A 198 6.08 -17.97 -1.37
N GLY A 199 6.61 -17.80 -2.58
CA GLY A 199 6.40 -16.61 -3.38
C GLY A 199 5.16 -16.68 -4.26
N PHE A 200 4.96 -15.63 -5.04
CA PHE A 200 3.84 -15.49 -5.96
C PHE A 200 4.30 -14.95 -7.31
N ALA A 201 3.53 -15.26 -8.34
CA ALA A 201 3.69 -14.73 -9.69
C ALA A 201 2.33 -14.24 -10.23
N LEU A 202 2.34 -13.40 -11.26
CA LEU A 202 1.11 -12.81 -11.81
C LEU A 202 0.18 -13.88 -12.40
N THR A 203 0.79 -14.82 -13.10
CA THR A 203 0.21 -16.05 -13.64
C THR A 203 1.01 -17.24 -13.11
N THR A 204 0.79 -18.44 -13.64
CA THR A 204 1.72 -19.54 -13.45
C THR A 204 3.13 -19.13 -13.89
N GLY A 205 4.13 -19.37 -13.04
CA GLY A 205 5.51 -19.00 -13.32
C GLY A 205 6.36 -18.94 -12.06
N ALA A 206 7.62 -18.55 -12.24
CA ALA A 206 8.54 -18.31 -11.14
C ALA A 206 8.04 -17.14 -10.28
N SER A 207 8.15 -17.31 -8.97
CA SER A 207 7.85 -16.26 -7.99
C SER A 207 8.68 -15.02 -8.28
N GLU A 208 8.10 -13.84 -8.06
CA GLU A 208 8.79 -12.58 -8.29
C GLU A 208 8.40 -11.50 -7.26
N PRO A 209 9.22 -10.45 -7.07
CA PRO A 209 9.07 -9.51 -5.96
C PRO A 209 7.76 -8.70 -5.97
N ASP A 210 7.26 -8.28 -7.13
CA ASP A 210 6.06 -7.43 -7.25
C ASP A 210 4.83 -8.17 -6.71
N MET A 211 4.53 -9.33 -7.29
CA MET A 211 3.37 -10.13 -6.92
C MET A 211 3.48 -10.73 -5.52
N THR A 212 4.70 -11.08 -5.08
CA THR A 212 4.91 -11.56 -3.71
C THR A 212 4.66 -10.44 -2.69
N ALA A 213 5.13 -9.22 -2.95
CA ALA A 213 4.93 -8.09 -2.06
C ALA A 213 3.46 -7.64 -1.98
N ILE A 214 2.75 -7.58 -3.11
CA ILE A 214 1.35 -7.15 -3.11
C ILE A 214 0.42 -8.22 -2.50
N ALA A 215 0.69 -9.50 -2.70
CA ALA A 215 -0.03 -10.59 -2.03
C ALA A 215 0.19 -10.55 -0.51
N LEU A 216 1.44 -10.36 -0.06
CA LEU A 216 1.76 -10.18 1.36
C LEU A 216 1.01 -8.99 1.95
N THR A 217 0.95 -7.86 1.23
CA THR A 217 0.25 -6.66 1.66
C THR A 217 -1.24 -6.93 1.90
N ALA A 218 -1.90 -7.67 0.98
CA ALA A 218 -3.30 -8.04 1.14
C ALA A 218 -3.53 -9.02 2.30
N LEU A 219 -2.66 -10.00 2.49
CA LEU A 219 -2.78 -10.99 3.58
C LEU A 219 -2.47 -10.40 4.97
N ALA A 220 -1.73 -9.29 5.05
CA ALA A 220 -1.27 -8.71 6.31
C ALA A 220 -2.39 -8.26 7.26
N ALA A 221 -3.58 -7.91 6.73
CA ALA A 221 -4.75 -7.57 7.54
C ALA A 221 -5.45 -8.80 8.15
N HIS A 222 -5.16 -10.00 7.64
CA HIS A 222 -5.89 -11.24 7.94
C HIS A 222 -5.09 -12.23 8.79
N LYS A 223 -4.19 -11.75 9.65
CA LYS A 223 -3.31 -12.61 10.49
C LYS A 223 -4.06 -13.55 11.45
N ARG A 224 -5.36 -13.34 11.67
CA ARG A 224 -6.22 -14.25 12.45
C ARG A 224 -6.66 -15.48 11.67
N ASN A 225 -6.56 -15.46 10.34
CA ASN A 225 -6.67 -16.64 9.50
C ASN A 225 -5.29 -17.35 9.50
N PRO A 226 -5.17 -18.58 10.05
CA PRO A 226 -3.89 -19.27 10.18
C PRO A 226 -3.19 -19.56 8.85
N GLU A 227 -3.97 -19.81 7.80
CA GLU A 227 -3.44 -20.09 6.46
C GLU A 227 -2.87 -18.82 5.83
N ALA A 228 -3.60 -17.70 5.92
CA ALA A 228 -3.12 -16.39 5.49
C ALA A 228 -1.86 -15.97 6.26
N TYR A 229 -1.81 -16.21 7.57
CA TYR A 229 -0.64 -15.94 8.39
C TYR A 229 0.59 -16.76 7.95
N THR A 230 0.41 -18.06 7.73
CA THR A 230 1.49 -18.96 7.29
C THR A 230 2.01 -18.55 5.91
N ALA A 231 1.10 -18.31 4.96
CA ALA A 231 1.44 -17.85 3.62
C ALA A 231 2.20 -16.51 3.65
N GLY A 232 1.78 -15.57 4.51
CA GLY A 232 2.47 -14.30 4.69
C GLY A 232 3.91 -14.47 5.21
N LEU A 233 4.15 -15.38 6.17
CA LEU A 233 5.50 -15.67 6.64
C LEU A 233 6.39 -16.25 5.55
N GLN A 234 5.84 -17.14 4.72
CA GLN A 234 6.55 -17.71 3.58
C GLN A 234 6.89 -16.64 2.53
N ALA A 235 5.95 -15.75 2.22
CA ALA A 235 6.18 -14.62 1.31
C ALA A 235 7.28 -13.66 1.84
N VAL A 236 7.29 -13.37 3.14
CA VAL A 236 8.37 -12.58 3.78
C VAL A 236 9.72 -13.29 3.64
N SER A 237 9.77 -14.60 3.88
CA SER A 237 11.00 -15.38 3.73
C SER A 237 11.49 -15.37 2.28
N TRP A 238 10.57 -15.51 1.32
CA TRP A 238 10.89 -15.47 -0.11
C TRP A 238 11.46 -14.12 -0.51
N LEU A 239 10.78 -13.01 -0.15
CA LEU A 239 11.24 -11.65 -0.44
C LEU A 239 12.61 -11.35 0.18
N SER A 240 12.84 -11.81 1.41
CA SER A 240 14.13 -11.62 2.10
C SER A 240 15.28 -12.31 1.37
N ASN A 241 15.03 -13.49 0.77
CA ASN A 241 16.03 -14.22 -0.01
C ASN A 241 16.22 -13.65 -1.42
N ALA A 242 15.21 -12.96 -1.95
CA ALA A 242 15.22 -12.36 -3.28
C ALA A 242 15.85 -10.96 -3.33
N GLN A 243 16.30 -10.41 -2.19
CA GLN A 243 17.02 -9.14 -2.15
C GLN A 243 18.46 -9.33 -2.65
N ASP A 244 18.82 -8.61 -3.71
CA ASP A 244 20.21 -8.51 -4.16
C ASP A 244 21.09 -7.93 -3.03
N SER A 245 22.23 -8.57 -2.78
CA SER A 245 23.24 -8.13 -1.80
C SER A 245 24.22 -7.12 -2.40
#